data_AF-A0A7L4N320-F1
#
_entry.id   AF-A0A7L4N320-F1
#
_cell.length_a   1.000
_cell.length_b   1.000
_cell.length_c   1.000
_cell.angle_alpha   90.00
_cell.angle_beta   90.00
_cell.angle_gamma   90.00
#
_symmetry.space_group_name_H-M   'P 1'
#
loop_
_entity.id
_entity.type
_entity.pdbx_description
1 polymer ?
#
loop_
_entity_poly.entity_id
_entity_poly.type
_entity_poly.pdbx_seq_one_letter_code
_entity_poly.pdbx_strand_id
1 'polypeptide(L)'
;LLSDNPKDTTRVPVYVRILDVNDNAPQFAVFYDTFVCENARAGQLIQTISAVDKDDPLGGQKFFFSLAAVNPNFTVQDNEGK
;
A
#
# COMPACT_ATOMS: atom_id res chain seq x y z
N LEU A 1 -53.05 4.86 -41.64
CA LEU A 1 -51.81 4.19 -42.06
C LEU A 1 -50.71 4.59 -41.08
N LEU A 2 -50.65 3.91 -39.93
CA LEU A 2 -49.61 4.08 -38.94
C LEU A 2 -48.62 2.94 -39.18
N SER A 3 -47.56 3.20 -39.92
CA SER A 3 -46.46 2.27 -40.07
C SER A 3 -45.58 2.38 -38.84
N ASP A 4 -45.89 1.57 -37.83
CA ASP A 4 -45.01 1.29 -36.70
C ASP A 4 -43.74 0.63 -37.28
N ASN A 5 -42.63 1.37 -37.28
CA ASN A 5 -41.35 0.91 -37.85
C ASN A 5 -40.43 0.46 -36.71
N PRO A 6 -40.25 -0.86 -36.48
CA PRO A 6 -39.61 -1.37 -35.27
C PRO A 6 -38.07 -1.34 -35.34
N LYS A 7 -37.47 -0.37 -36.03
CA LYS A 7 -36.02 -0.38 -36.37
C LYS A 7 -35.21 0.83 -35.93
N ASP A 8 -35.74 1.68 -35.07
CA ASP A 8 -34.96 2.82 -34.53
C ASP A 8 -34.36 2.44 -33.18
N THR A 9 -33.45 1.46 -33.17
CA THR A 9 -32.67 1.13 -31.98
C THR A 9 -31.19 1.05 -32.35
N THR A 10 -30.43 2.06 -31.94
CA THR A 10 -28.97 2.09 -32.07
C THR A 10 -28.35 1.83 -30.70
N ARG A 11 -27.33 0.97 -30.66
CA ARG A 11 -26.57 0.67 -29.44
C ARG A 11 -25.14 1.17 -29.62
N VAL A 12 -24.62 1.86 -28.61
CA VAL A 12 -23.22 2.32 -28.56
C VAL A 12 -22.58 1.74 -27.30
N PRO A 13 -21.40 1.11 -27.40
CA PRO A 13 -20.71 0.61 -26.22
C PRO A 13 -20.17 1.79 -25.40
N VAL A 14 -20.44 1.76 -24.09
CA VAL A 14 -19.89 2.69 -23.10
C VAL A 14 -18.88 1.93 -22.26
N TYR A 15 -17.65 2.44 -22.18
CA TYR A 15 -16.61 1.86 -21.34
C TYR A 15 -16.45 2.71 -20.08
N VAL A 16 -16.65 2.07 -18.93
CA VAL A 16 -16.42 2.69 -17.62
C VAL A 16 -15.19 2.05 -17.02
N ARG A 17 -14.23 2.89 -16.63
CA ARG A 17 -13.05 2.47 -15.86
C ARG A 17 -13.22 3.00 -14.45
N ILE A 18 -13.16 2.11 -13.48
CA ILE A 18 -13.05 2.51 -12.07
C ILE A 18 -11.59 2.82 -11.80
N LEU A 19 -11.35 3.99 -11.21
CA LEU A 19 -10.02 4.40 -10.77
C LEU A 19 -9.91 4.10 -9.29
N ASP A 20 -8.78 3.51 -8.92
CA ASP A 20 -8.43 3.31 -7.53
C ASP A 20 -8.16 4.67 -6.86
N VAL A 21 -8.63 4.81 -5.62
CA VAL A 21 -8.39 5.99 -4.80
C VAL A 21 -7.80 5.51 -3.47
N ASN A 22 -6.91 6.31 -2.90
CA ASN A 22 -6.26 5.98 -1.64
C ASN A 22 -7.24 6.09 -0.46
N ASP A 23 -8.00 5.04 -0.20
CA ASP A 23 -9.01 4.96 0.86
C ASP A 23 -8.74 3.88 1.92
N ASN A 24 -7.68 3.09 1.73
CA ASN A 24 -7.17 2.18 2.73
C ASN A 24 -5.96 2.81 3.44
N ALA A 25 -5.73 2.39 4.68
CA ALA A 25 -4.58 2.83 5.44
C ALA A 25 -3.55 1.70 5.50
N PRO A 26 -2.25 2.02 5.49
CA PRO A 26 -1.21 1.02 5.53
C PRO A 26 -1.24 0.28 6.87
N GLN A 27 -0.96 -1.03 6.81
CA GLN A 27 -0.92 -1.91 7.97
C GLN A 27 0.39 -2.68 7.98
N PHE A 28 0.91 -3.00 9.17
CA PHE A 28 2.05 -3.92 9.26
C PHE A 28 1.69 -5.26 8.63
N ALA A 29 2.60 -5.80 7.80
CA ALA A 29 2.36 -7.02 7.04
C ALA A 29 2.10 -8.23 7.95
N VAL A 30 2.69 -8.22 9.14
CA VAL A 30 2.55 -9.25 10.18
C VAL A 30 2.62 -8.60 11.57
N PHE A 31 2.28 -9.38 12.60
CA PHE A 31 2.61 -9.03 13.96
C PHE A 31 4.11 -9.24 14.20
N TYR A 32 4.78 -8.24 14.78
CA TYR A 32 6.21 -8.32 15.07
C TYR A 32 6.42 -8.48 16.58
N ASP A 33 7.13 -9.53 16.95
CA ASP A 33 7.69 -9.75 18.29
C ASP A 33 9.18 -10.06 18.13
N THR A 34 10.04 -9.25 18.74
CA THR A 34 11.47 -9.18 18.42
C THR A 34 12.30 -9.26 19.69
N PHE A 35 13.45 -9.93 19.59
CA PHE A 35 14.42 -10.07 20.67
C PHE A 35 15.78 -9.58 20.23
N VAL A 36 16.54 -9.03 21.18
CA VAL A 36 17.92 -8.55 20.98
C VAL A 36 18.81 -9.21 22.01
N CYS A 37 19.91 -9.81 21.57
CA CYS A 37 20.89 -10.39 22.47
C CYS A 37 21.61 -9.28 23.26
N GLU A 38 21.94 -9.54 24.53
CA GLU A 38 22.65 -8.58 25.39
C GLU A 38 24.03 -8.17 24.84
N ASN A 39 24.64 -9.03 24.02
CA ASN A 39 25.94 -8.80 23.39
C ASN A 39 25.84 -8.22 21.97
N ALA A 40 24.63 -7.81 21.54
CA ALA A 40 24.43 -7.16 20.25
C ALA A 40 25.25 -5.87 20.16
N ARG A 41 25.81 -5.63 18.98
CA ARG A 41 26.63 -4.44 18.73
C ARG A 41 25.76 -3.27 18.27
N ALA A 42 26.19 -2.05 18.57
CA ALA A 42 25.54 -0.86 18.05
C ALA A 42 25.48 -0.90 16.50
N GLY A 43 24.31 -0.61 15.94
CA GLY A 43 24.06 -0.67 14.50
C GLY A 43 23.79 -2.06 13.92
N GLN A 44 23.76 -3.11 14.75
CA GLN A 44 23.36 -4.44 14.30
C GLN A 44 21.87 -4.43 13.87
N LEU A 45 21.57 -5.00 12.70
CA LEU A 45 20.19 -5.17 12.24
C LEU A 45 19.45 -6.11 13.19
N ILE A 46 18.35 -5.62 13.76
CA ILE A 46 17.49 -6.38 14.68
C ILE A 46 16.37 -7.07 13.91
N GLN A 47 15.60 -6.30 13.13
CA GLN A 47 14.41 -6.77 12.43
C GLN A 47 14.17 -5.89 11.20
N THR A 48 13.69 -6.51 10.11
CA THR A 48 13.11 -5.79 8.97
C THR A 48 11.60 -5.81 9.10
N ILE A 49 10.98 -4.63 9.02
CA ILE A 49 9.52 -4.48 9.01
C ILE A 49 9.05 -4.10 7.61
N SER A 50 7.82 -4.48 7.31
CA SER A 50 7.11 -4.09 6.10
C SER A 50 5.65 -3.77 6.41
N ALA A 51 5.06 -2.97 5.53
CA ALA A 51 3.64 -2.66 5.53
C ALA A 51 3.00 -3.17 4.23
N VAL A 52 1.68 -3.33 4.28
CA VAL A 52 0.83 -3.65 3.16
C VAL A 52 -0.34 -2.68 3.15
N ASP A 53 -0.79 -2.36 1.95
CA ASP A 53 -1.98 -1.55 1.70
C ASP A 53 -2.74 -2.21 0.54
N LYS A 54 -4.07 -2.12 0.58
CA LYS A 54 -4.97 -2.76 -0.40
C LYS A 54 -5.19 -1.90 -1.64
N ASP A 55 -4.79 -0.63 -1.59
CA ASP A 55 -4.85 0.27 -2.73
C ASP A 55 -3.83 -0.16 -3.80
N ASP A 56 -4.00 0.32 -5.04
CA ASP A 56 -3.13 0.01 -6.18
C ASP A 56 -2.59 1.29 -6.83
N PRO A 57 -1.68 2.01 -6.13
CA PRO A 57 -1.12 3.25 -6.63
C PRO A 57 -0.28 3.00 -7.88
N LEU A 58 -0.39 3.92 -8.85
CA LEU A 58 0.47 3.94 -10.02
C LEU A 58 1.95 4.05 -9.61
N GLY A 59 2.73 3.02 -9.93
CA GLY A 59 4.14 2.93 -9.57
C GLY A 59 4.45 2.05 -8.35
N GLY A 60 3.42 1.39 -7.80
CA GLY A 60 3.56 0.44 -6.71
C GLY A 60 3.57 1.10 -5.32
N GLN A 61 3.44 0.25 -4.32
CA GLN A 61 3.35 0.66 -2.91
C GLN A 61 4.69 1.18 -2.39
N LYS A 62 4.66 2.32 -1.71
CA LYS A 62 5.82 2.92 -1.03
C LYS A 62 5.43 3.34 0.38
N PHE A 63 6.21 2.90 1.35
CA PHE A 63 5.95 3.14 2.76
C PHE A 63 7.14 3.83 3.41
N PHE A 64 6.83 4.73 4.33
CA PHE A 64 7.82 5.42 5.16
C PHE A 64 7.65 4.98 6.61
N PHE A 65 8.76 4.67 7.28
CA PHE A 65 8.75 4.25 8.68
C PHE A 65 9.52 5.21 9.57
N SER A 66 8.96 5.47 10.75
CA SER A 66 9.60 6.28 11.78
C SER A 66 9.23 5.76 13.17
N LEU A 67 10.03 6.13 14.16
CA LEU A 67 9.69 5.84 15.56
C LEU A 67 8.64 6.85 16.04
N ALA A 68 7.63 6.35 16.75
CA ALA A 68 6.57 7.19 17.32
C ALA A 68 7.10 8.24 18.32
N ALA A 69 8.25 7.96 18.94
CA ALA A 69 8.98 8.88 19.79
C ALA A 69 10.48 8.70 19.59
N VAL A 70 11.25 9.77 19.85
CA VAL A 70 12.72 9.72 19.81
C VAL A 70 13.22 8.66 20.78
N ASN A 71 14.07 7.75 20.28
CA ASN A 71 14.68 6.70 21.08
C ASN A 71 16.21 6.78 20.98
N PRO A 72 16.95 6.84 22.10
CA PRO A 72 18.41 6.93 22.06
C PRO A 72 19.11 5.60 21.76
N ASN A 73 18.41 4.46 21.89
CA ASN A 73 18.99 3.13 21.82
C ASN A 73 18.67 2.40 20.50
N PHE A 74 17.52 2.69 19.90
CA PHE A 74 17.03 2.06 18.69
C PHE A 74 16.74 3.09 17.61
N THR A 75 17.02 2.73 16.36
CA THR A 75 16.70 3.53 15.19
C THR A 75 15.93 2.69 14.18
N VAL A 76 15.07 3.36 13.41
CA VAL A 76 14.45 2.79 12.22
C VAL A 76 15.12 3.46 11.03
N GLN A 77 15.62 2.64 10.11
CA GLN A 77 16.17 3.10 8.84
C GLN A 77 15.22 2.65 7.75
N ASP A 78 14.75 3.61 6.96
CA ASP A 78 13.99 3.31 5.76
C ASP A 78 14.93 2.68 4.73
N ASN A 79 14.46 1.65 4.02
CA ASN A 79 15.23 0.96 2.99
C ASN A 79 15.02 1.60 1.62
N GLU A 80 14.97 2.93 1.55
CA GLU A 80 14.86 3.64 0.26
C GLU A 80 15.99 3.20 -0.68
N GLY A 81 15.63 2.62 -1.84
CA GLY A 81 16.59 2.33 -2.91
C GLY A 81 17.07 0.88 -3.06
N LYS A 82 16.31 -0.13 -2.64
CA LYS A 82 16.45 -1.50 -3.16
C LYS A 82 15.32 -1.88 -4.10
#